data_AF-A0A443SNJ4-F1
#
_entry.id   AF-A0A443SNJ4-F1
#
_cell.length_a   1.000
_cell.length_b   1.000
_cell.length_c   1.000
_cell.angle_alpha   90.00
_cell.angle_beta   90.00
_cell.angle_gamma   90.00
#
_symmetry.space_group_name_H-M   'P 1'
#
loop_
_entity.id
_entity.type
_entity.pdbx_description
1 polymer ?
#
loop_
_entity_poly.entity_id
_entity_poly.type
_entity_poly.pdbx_seq_one_letter_code
_entity_poly.pdbx_strand_id
1 'polypeptide(L)' 'MSCTEVVDRWYKQKQHFDSKSPEKSRSAGQFTQLLWKSSTFLGCGLATHCEYRFITVCYYFPPGNIKDEYDSNLSI' A
#
# COMPACT_ATOMS: atom_id res chain seq x y z
N MET A 1 -11.32 11.96 8.44
CA MET A 1 -10.74 10.74 7.86
C MET A 1 -9.60 10.35 8.79
N SER A 2 -9.67 9.21 9.45
CA SER A 2 -8.63 8.76 10.41
C SER A 2 -7.51 7.98 9.70
N CYS A 3 -6.39 7.77 10.38
CA CYS A 3 -5.32 6.90 9.87
C CYS A 3 -5.83 5.49 9.56
N THR A 4 -6.71 4.95 10.41
CA THR A 4 -7.34 3.63 10.22
C THR A 4 -8.15 3.60 8.93
N GLU A 5 -8.99 4.61 8.68
CA GLU A 5 -9.81 4.67 7.48
C GLU A 5 -8.97 4.77 6.19
N VAL A 6 -7.79 5.40 6.24
CA VAL A 6 -6.87 5.47 5.10
C VAL A 6 -6.28 4.09 4.82
N VAL A 7 -5.77 3.41 5.85
CA VAL A 7 -5.19 2.06 5.69
C VAL A 7 -6.25 1.06 5.24
N ASP A 8 -7.48 1.16 5.75
CA ASP A 8 -8.61 0.34 5.30
C ASP A 8 -8.93 0.55 3.81
N ARG A 9 -8.84 1.80 3.32
CA ARG A 9 -9.04 2.11 1.89
C ARG A 9 -7.94 1.53 1.03
N TRP A 10 -6.69 1.61 1.46
CA TRP A 10 -5.55 0.97 0.78
C TRP A 10 -5.75 -0.54 0.72
N TYR A 11 -6.14 -1.17 1.83
CA TYR A 11 -6.40 -2.61 1.88
C TYR A 11 -7.56 -3.04 0.98
N LYS A 12 -8.63 -2.24 0.90
CA LYS A 12 -9.79 -2.50 0.02
C LYS A 12 -9.44 -2.51 -1.47
N GLN A 13 -8.29 -1.98 -1.88
CA GLN A 13 -7.83 -2.13 -3.27
C GLN A 13 -7.54 -3.59 -3.65
N LYS A 14 -7.51 -4.53 -2.69
CA LYS A 14 -7.55 -5.98 -2.94
C LYS A 14 -8.58 -6.38 -4.00
N GLN A 15 -9.73 -5.70 -4.07
CA GLN A 15 -10.77 -5.98 -5.08
C GLN A 15 -10.31 -5.77 -6.53
N HIS A 16 -9.21 -5.03 -6.75
CA HIS A 16 -8.62 -4.77 -8.06
C HIS A 16 -7.29 -5.52 -8.27
N PHE A 17 -6.90 -6.37 -7.32
CA PHE A 17 -5.68 -7.15 -7.39
C PHE A 17 -5.93 -8.48 -8.11
N ASP A 18 -5.11 -8.77 -9.13
CA ASP A 18 -5.07 -10.05 -9.81
C ASP A 18 -3.74 -10.74 -9.46
N SER A 19 -3.81 -11.81 -8.66
CA SER A 19 -2.62 -12.57 -8.25
C SER A 19 -1.91 -13.26 -9.41
N LYS A 20 -2.57 -13.46 -10.56
CA LYS A 20 -1.94 -14.02 -11.77
C LYS A 20 -1.19 -12.97 -12.58
N SER A 21 -1.46 -11.68 -12.34
CA SER A 21 -0.83 -10.57 -13.05
C SER A 21 -0.66 -9.37 -12.12
N PRO A 22 0.05 -9.52 -10.99
CA PRO A 22 0.12 -8.51 -9.93
C PRO A 22 0.70 -7.18 -10.43
N GLU A 23 1.66 -7.23 -11.35
CA GLU A 23 2.26 -6.05 -11.97
C GLU A 23 1.27 -5.23 -12.84
N LYS A 24 0.21 -5.86 -13.33
CA LYS A 24 -0.82 -5.19 -14.14
C LYS A 24 -1.90 -4.53 -13.27
N SER A 25 -2.00 -4.90 -11.99
CA SER A 25 -2.96 -4.34 -11.02
C SER A 25 -2.53 -2.96 -10.50
N ARG A 26 -2.41 -1.97 -11.40
CA ARG A 26 -1.97 -0.60 -11.06
C ARG A 26 -2.80 0.07 -9.97
N SER A 27 -4.10 -0.24 -9.91
CA SER A 27 -5.02 0.28 -8.90
C SER A 27 -4.92 -0.42 -7.53
N ALA A 28 -4.08 -1.46 -7.41
CA ALA A 28 -3.85 -2.21 -6.18
C ALA A 28 -2.47 -1.98 -5.56
N GLY A 29 -1.71 -0.99 -6.04
CA GLY A 29 -0.34 -0.74 -5.57
C GLY A 29 -0.23 -0.45 -4.07
N GLN A 30 -1.23 0.22 -3.47
CA GLN A 30 -1.19 0.50 -2.03
C GLN A 30 -1.50 -0.76 -1.23
N PHE A 31 -2.38 -1.62 -1.74
CA PHE A 31 -2.64 -2.94 -1.16
C PHE A 31 -1.40 -3.84 -1.20
N THR A 32 -0.70 -3.93 -2.33
CA THR A 32 0.49 -4.78 -2.45
C THR A 32 1.66 -4.27 -1.60
N GLN A 33 1.79 -2.96 -1.43
CA GLN A 33 2.79 -2.39 -0.51
C GLN A 33 2.51 -2.76 0.96
N LEU A 34 1.23 -2.80 1.38
CA LEU A 34 0.86 -3.20 2.75
C LEU A 34 1.25 -4.65 3.06
N LEU A 35 1.25 -5.52 2.04
CA LEU A 35 1.53 -6.95 2.19
C LEU A 35 2.97 -7.31 1.84
N TRP A 36 3.82 -6.33 1.52
CA TRP A 36 5.16 -6.60 1.00
C TRP A 36 6.07 -7.20 2.07
N LYS A 37 6.35 -8.51 1.97
CA LYS A 37 7.09 -9.28 2.98
C LYS A 37 8.43 -8.67 3.36
N SER A 38 9.17 -8.13 2.39
CA SER A 38 10.51 -7.58 2.64
C SER A 38 10.49 -6.18 3.24
N SER A 39 9.35 -5.48 3.27
CA SER A 39 9.22 -4.18 3.92
C SER A 39 9.06 -4.35 5.43
N THR A 40 10.13 -4.09 6.19
CA THR A 40 10.19 -4.36 7.65
C THR A 40 10.10 -3.10 8.51
N PHE A 41 10.28 -1.93 7.92
CA PHE A 41 10.16 -0.64 8.59
C PHE A 41 9.03 0.17 7.97
N LEU A 42 8.25 0.82 8.84
CA LEU A 42 7.13 1.67 8.48
C LEU A 42 7.20 2.98 9.27
N GLY A 43 7.11 4.11 8.58
CA GLY A 43 6.94 5.42 9.19
C GLY A 43 5.77 6.16 8.54
N CYS A 44 4.83 6.67 9.34
CA CYS A 44 3.67 7.39 8.84
C CYS A 44 3.55 8.79 9.45
N GLY A 45 3.13 9.75 8.64
CA GLY A 45 2.82 11.12 9.04
C GLY A 45 1.39 11.48 8.69
N LEU A 46 0.74 12.24 9.56
CA LEU A 46 -0.59 12.79 9.37
C LEU A 46 -0.52 14.32 9.44
N ALA A 47 -1.03 14.99 8.41
CA ALA A 47 -1.17 16.44 8.38
C ALA A 47 -2.63 16.83 8.13
N THR A 48 -3.10 17.88 8.79
CA THR A 48 -4.39 18.51 8.47
C THR A 48 -4.20 19.48 7.31
N HIS A 49 -5.11 19.46 6.34
CA HIS A 49 -5.11 20.38 5.20
C HIS A 49 -6.45 21.09 5.11
N CYS A 50 -6.43 22.39 4.84
CA CYS A 50 -7.63 23.23 4.78
C CYS A 50 -8.67 22.71 3.76
N GLU A 51 -8.20 22.13 2.65
CA GLU A 51 -9.04 21.62 1.56
C GLU A 51 -9.27 20.09 1.63
N TYR A 52 -8.26 19.32 2.03
CA TYR A 52 -8.29 17.85 1.98
C TYR A 52 -8.68 17.19 3.31
N ARG A 53 -8.95 17.99 4.34
CA ARG A 53 -9.23 17.61 5.74
C ARG A 53 -8.05 16.92 6.42
N PHE A 54 -7.54 15.81 5.87
CA PHE A 54 -6.41 15.04 6.41
C PHE A 54 -5.60 14.39 5.28
N ILE A 55 -4.28 14.49 5.35
CA ILE A 55 -3.31 13.83 4.46
C ILE A 55 -2.50 12.86 5.30
N THR A 56 -2.57 11.58 4.96
CA THR A 56 -1.73 10.53 5.57
C THR A 56 -0.71 10.06 4.54
N VAL A 57 0.55 10.05 4.92
CA VAL A 57 1.66 9.52 4.10
C VAL A 57 2.36 8.45 4.91
N CYS A 58 2.66 7.31 4.29
CA CYS A 58 3.46 6.25 4.91
C CYS A 58 4.63 5.90 4.00
N TYR A 59 5.80 5.74 4.61
CA TYR A 59 7.04 5.27 3.99
C TYR A 59 7.35 3.87 4.49
N TYR A 60 7.74 3.01 3.55
CA TYR A 60 8.11 1.62 3.78
C TYR A 60 9.58 1.44 3.43
N PHE A 61 10.30 0.67 4.24
CA PHE A 61 11.69 0.31 3.96
C PHE A 61 11.99 -1.15 4.34
N PRO A 62 12.71 -1.91 3.49
CA PRO A 62 12.91 -1.72 2.05
C PRO A 62 11.60 -1.40 1.29
N PRO A 63 11.65 -0.64 0.18
CA PRO A 63 10.45 -0.31 -0.58
C PRO A 63 9.82 -1.57 -1.19
N GLY A 64 8.50 -1.55 -1.35
CA GLY A 64 7.77 -2.60 -2.03
C GLY A 64 7.42 -2.26 -3.47
N ASN A 65 6.59 -3.10 -4.09
CA ASN A 65 6.15 -2.95 -5.48
C ASN A 65 7.29 -2.87 -6.48
N ILE A 66 8.37 -3.62 -6.21
CA ILE A 66 9.50 -3.75 -7.12
C ILE A 66 9.11 -4.77 -8.19
N LYS A 67 9.32 -4.40 -9.45
CA LYS A 67 9.08 -5.28 -10.60
C LYS A 67 9.88 -6.58 -10.43
N ASP A 68 9.30 -7.70 -10.84
CA ASP A 68 9.91 -9.03 -10.79
C ASP A 68 10.13 -9.60 -9.36
N GLU A 69 9.71 -8.88 -8.31
CA GLU A 69 9.83 -9.33 -6.90
C GLU A 69 8.50 -9.76 -6.26
N TYR A 70 7.38 -9.63 -6.97
CA TYR A 70 6.03 -9.88 -6.45
C TYR A 70 5.85 -11.31 -5.93
N ASP A 71 6.34 -12.32 -6.65
CA ASP A 71 6.19 -13.74 -6.27
C ASP A 71 6.88 -14.08 -4.94
N SER A 72 7.99 -13.39 -4.63
CA SER A 72 8.75 -13.61 -3.39
C SER A 72 8.18 -12.84 -2.19
N ASN A 73 7.45 -11.76 -2.46
CA ASN A 73 6.97 -10.82 -1.45
C ASN A 73 5.48 -10.94 -1.12
N LEU A 74 4.67 -11.47 -2.04
CA LEU A 74 3.24 -11.65 -1.83
C LEU A 74 2.91 -13.13 -1.69
N SER A 75 2.56 -13.54 -0.47
CA SER A 75 2.00 -14.86 -0.18
C SER A 75 0.53 -14.69 0.13
N ILE A 76 -0.32 -14.72 -0.90
CA ILE A 76 -1.77 -14.43 -0.83
C ILE A 76 -2.57 -15.64 -1.30
#